data_AF-A0A239AQX6-F1
#
_entry.id   AF-A0A239AQX6-F1
#
_cell.length_a   1.000
_cell.length_b   1.000
_cell.length_c   1.000
_cell.angle_alpha   90.00
_cell.angle_beta   90.00
_cell.angle_gamma   90.00
#
_symmetry.space_group_name_H-M   'P 1'
#
loop_
_entity.id
_entity.type
_entity.pdbx_description
1 polymer ?
#
loop_
_entity_poly.entity_id
_entity_poly.type
_entity_poly.pdbx_seq_one_letter_code
_entity_poly.pdbx_strand_id
1 'polypeptide(L)'
;MTRQGEPVAPDSLRSRPHKLVGTIGTDFLDHKVLVIDYPRQRMCVLDSVDVYWRARTTFVAGRTKNNRLSIPLTINQHVYWALFDTGASLFPISTDYSTWQRLVVAGAKVDTLQGKSWGEKVSFFGAPMRYDAYLGSVRLPKASAWFTRNQRLLNFNKSEQVNALTGNAFFLQNVVLLDFAYARIGVVK
;
A
#
# COMPACT_ATOMS: atom_id res chain seq x y z
N MET A 1 2.22 9.63 24.17
CA MET A 1 2.82 9.02 22.96
C MET A 1 3.82 10.01 22.43
N THR A 2 5.09 9.62 22.27
CA THR A 2 6.10 10.42 21.56
C THR A 2 5.63 10.64 20.12
N ARG A 3 5.76 11.87 19.62
CA ARG A 3 5.48 12.18 18.21
C ARG A 3 6.66 11.72 17.35
N GLN A 4 6.42 11.49 16.05
CA GLN A 4 7.51 11.19 15.11
C GLN A 4 8.58 12.29 15.18
N GLY A 5 9.84 11.90 15.31
CA GLY A 5 10.98 12.82 15.36
C GLY A 5 11.26 13.46 16.73
N GLU A 6 10.44 13.21 17.77
CA GLU A 6 10.79 13.63 19.13
C GLU A 6 11.90 12.74 19.70
N PRO A 7 12.88 13.30 20.43
CA PRO A 7 13.93 12.51 21.08
C PRO A 7 13.32 11.43 21.98
N VAL A 8 13.75 10.18 21.78
CA VAL A 8 13.46 9.11 22.74
C VAL A 8 14.47 9.23 23.88
N ALA A 9 13.96 9.33 25.12
CA ALA A 9 14.81 9.39 26.29
C ALA A 9 15.74 8.16 26.36
N PRO A 10 17.05 8.33 26.63
CA PRO A 10 18.02 7.22 26.57
C PRO A 10 17.69 6.04 27.50
N ASP A 11 17.11 6.32 28.66
CA ASP A 11 16.61 5.34 29.63
C ASP A 11 15.45 4.48 29.08
N SER A 12 14.68 5.03 28.15
CA SER A 12 13.54 4.39 27.52
C SER A 12 13.91 3.40 26.42
N LEU A 13 15.14 3.45 25.89
CA LEU A 13 15.62 2.54 24.83
C LEU A 13 15.65 1.07 25.28
N ARG A 14 15.77 0.83 26.59
CA ARG A 14 15.80 -0.52 27.18
C ARG A 14 14.45 -0.97 27.75
N SER A 15 13.43 -0.12 27.67
CA SER A 15 12.10 -0.44 28.18
C SER A 15 11.32 -1.32 27.19
N ARG A 16 10.49 -2.22 27.72
CA ARG A 16 9.68 -3.16 26.91
C ARG A 16 8.73 -2.53 25.87
N PRO A 17 8.03 -1.41 26.12
CA PRO A 17 7.05 -0.92 25.15
C PRO A 17 7.71 -0.37 23.89
N HIS A 18 7.12 -0.66 22.72
CA HIS A 18 7.56 -0.14 21.43
C HIS A 18 7.64 1.39 21.43
N LYS A 19 8.71 1.93 20.84
CA LYS A 19 8.94 3.37 20.70
C LYS A 19 8.79 3.75 19.24
N LEU A 20 7.85 4.63 18.93
CA LEU A 20 7.75 5.22 17.60
C LEU A 20 8.84 6.28 17.44
N VAL A 21 9.87 5.97 16.65
CA VAL A 21 11.00 6.88 16.39
C VAL A 21 10.83 7.66 15.09
N GLY A 22 10.02 7.16 14.15
CA GLY A 22 9.82 7.80 12.86
C GLY A 22 9.25 6.83 11.82
N THR A 23 9.41 7.20 10.56
CA THR A 23 9.02 6.39 9.39
C THR A 23 10.26 6.14 8.55
N ILE A 24 10.44 4.90 8.07
CA ILE A 24 11.47 4.58 7.09
C ILE A 24 10.88 4.81 5.70
N GLY A 25 11.52 5.68 4.92
CA GLY A 25 11.12 5.96 3.53
C GLY A 25 11.64 4.91 2.56
N THR A 26 11.22 5.03 1.30
CA THR A 26 11.63 4.10 0.24
C THR A 26 13.05 4.37 -0.28
N ASP A 27 13.68 5.47 0.12
CA ASP A 27 15.10 5.76 -0.10
C ASP A 27 16.00 4.67 0.51
N PHE A 28 15.57 4.07 1.62
CA PHE A 28 16.27 2.93 2.24
C PHE A 28 16.20 1.64 1.40
N LEU A 29 15.29 1.57 0.44
CA LEU A 29 15.01 0.38 -0.36
C LEU A 29 15.53 0.50 -1.80
N ASP A 30 16.31 1.53 -2.09
CA ASP A 30 16.84 1.75 -3.44
C ASP A 30 17.70 0.56 -3.90
N HIS A 31 17.36 0.03 -5.08
CA HIS A 31 17.95 -1.21 -5.63
C HIS A 31 17.91 -2.44 -4.71
N LYS A 32 17.02 -2.47 -3.70
CA LYS A 32 16.82 -3.62 -2.79
C LYS A 32 15.48 -4.31 -3.02
N VAL A 33 15.29 -5.40 -2.28
CA VAL A 33 14.03 -6.12 -2.20
C VAL A 33 13.52 -6.06 -0.76
N LEU A 34 12.31 -5.54 -0.56
CA LEU A 34 11.61 -5.64 0.73
C LEU A 34 10.72 -6.88 0.71
N VAL A 35 10.91 -7.78 1.66
CA VAL A 35 10.00 -8.90 1.93
C VAL A 35 9.15 -8.54 3.14
N ILE A 36 7.83 -8.60 3.00
CA ILE A 36 6.89 -8.42 4.11
C ILE A 36 6.07 -9.71 4.27
N ASP A 37 6.25 -10.39 5.39
CA ASP A 37 5.46 -11.57 5.79
C ASP A 37 4.37 -11.09 6.76
N TYR A 38 3.24 -10.65 6.19
CA TYR A 38 2.12 -10.14 7.00
C TYR A 38 1.57 -11.18 7.99
N PRO A 39 1.37 -12.47 7.62
CA PRO A 39 0.89 -13.49 8.54
C PRO A 39 1.78 -13.67 9.78
N ARG A 40 3.11 -13.55 9.62
CA ARG A 40 4.06 -13.67 10.74
C ARG A 40 4.57 -12.33 11.26
N GLN A 41 3.97 -11.22 10.83
CA GLN A 41 4.28 -9.86 11.30
C GLN A 41 5.78 -9.52 11.29
N ARG A 42 6.48 -9.91 10.21
CA ARG A 42 7.93 -9.69 10.07
C ARG A 42 8.28 -9.22 8.68
N MET A 43 9.42 -8.56 8.57
CA MET A 43 9.96 -8.09 7.29
C MET A 43 11.47 -8.21 7.25
N CYS A 44 12.03 -8.30 6.06
CA CYS A 44 13.47 -8.21 5.84
C CYS A 44 13.79 -7.49 4.54
N VAL A 45 15.00 -6.94 4.45
CA VAL A 45 15.54 -6.34 3.23
C VAL A 45 16.62 -7.25 2.67
N LEU A 46 16.54 -7.54 1.38
CA LEU A 46 17.49 -8.36 0.65
C LEU A 46 18.18 -7.52 -0.42
N ASP A 47 19.40 -7.91 -0.79
CA ASP A 47 20.11 -7.28 -1.91
C ASP A 47 19.50 -7.65 -3.26
N SER A 48 18.96 -8.86 -3.41
CA SER A 48 18.34 -9.32 -4.65
C SER A 48 17.40 -10.52 -4.43
N VAL A 49 16.60 -10.83 -5.46
CA VAL A 49 15.75 -12.03 -5.51
C VAL A 49 16.59 -13.24 -5.94
N ASP A 50 16.79 -14.18 -5.03
CA ASP A 50 17.49 -15.44 -5.29
C ASP A 50 16.59 -16.52 -5.93
N VAL A 51 17.12 -17.72 -6.10
CA VAL A 51 16.37 -18.87 -6.66
C VAL A 51 15.20 -19.30 -5.77
N TYR A 52 15.33 -19.18 -4.45
CA TYR A 52 14.30 -19.56 -3.49
C TYR A 52 13.04 -18.69 -3.67
N TRP A 53 13.22 -17.38 -3.76
CA TRP A 53 12.12 -16.43 -3.93
C TRP A 53 11.55 -16.46 -5.34
N ARG A 54 12.41 -16.57 -6.37
CA ARG A 54 11.97 -16.64 -7.77
C ARG A 54 11.03 -17.83 -8.02
N ALA A 55 11.30 -18.99 -7.42
CA ALA A 55 10.48 -20.18 -7.60
C ALA A 55 9.09 -20.10 -6.92
N ARG A 56 8.96 -19.33 -5.84
CA ARG A 56 7.75 -19.29 -4.99
C ARG A 56 6.87 -18.08 -5.24
N THR A 57 7.35 -17.10 -6.00
CA THR A 57 6.70 -15.80 -6.10
C THR A 57 6.13 -15.59 -7.50
N THR A 58 4.87 -15.18 -7.57
CA THR A 58 4.28 -14.67 -8.81
C THR A 58 4.59 -13.18 -8.90
N PHE A 59 5.56 -12.82 -9.74
CA PHE A 59 5.95 -11.42 -9.95
C PHE A 59 5.09 -10.75 -11.02
N VAL A 60 4.77 -9.49 -10.77
CA VAL A 60 4.03 -8.60 -11.67
C VAL A 60 4.82 -7.31 -11.83
N ALA A 61 5.07 -6.93 -13.09
CA ALA A 61 5.77 -5.70 -13.40
C ALA A 61 5.00 -4.48 -12.88
N GLY A 62 5.72 -3.59 -12.21
CA GLY A 62 5.25 -2.33 -11.68
C GLY A 62 5.88 -1.14 -12.40
N ARG A 63 5.87 0.01 -11.73
CA ARG A 63 6.57 1.24 -12.13
C ARG A 63 7.20 1.87 -10.91
N THR A 64 8.38 2.46 -11.08
CA THR A 64 9.01 3.25 -10.03
C THR A 64 9.09 4.71 -10.44
N LYS A 65 8.80 5.61 -9.49
CA LYS A 65 9.02 7.04 -9.62
C LYS A 65 9.49 7.56 -8.27
N ASN A 66 10.63 8.26 -8.23
CA ASN A 66 11.22 8.76 -6.98
C ASN A 66 11.32 7.66 -5.89
N ASN A 67 11.78 6.47 -6.28
CA ASN A 67 11.85 5.26 -5.45
C ASN A 67 10.52 4.80 -4.84
N ARG A 68 9.37 5.27 -5.32
CA ARG A 68 8.07 4.75 -4.91
C ARG A 68 7.57 3.74 -5.94
N LEU A 69 7.09 2.60 -5.46
CA LEU A 69 6.60 1.52 -6.32
C LEU A 69 5.09 1.67 -6.55
N SER A 70 4.71 1.72 -7.82
CA SER A 70 3.32 1.63 -8.25
C SER A 70 3.05 0.28 -8.90
N ILE A 71 1.93 -0.34 -8.56
CA ILE A 71 1.55 -1.69 -8.99
C ILE A 71 0.27 -1.64 -9.85
N PRO A 72 0.13 -2.52 -10.86
CA PRO A 72 -1.07 -2.57 -11.66
C PRO A 72 -2.13 -3.45 -10.99
N LEU A 73 -3.27 -2.86 -10.66
CA LEU A 73 -4.45 -3.57 -10.21
C LEU A 73 -5.43 -3.69 -11.37
N THR A 74 -5.80 -4.91 -11.75
CA THR A 74 -6.82 -5.14 -12.77
C THR A 74 -8.17 -5.32 -12.10
N ILE A 75 -9.13 -4.46 -12.42
CA ILE A 75 -10.50 -4.50 -11.89
C ILE A 75 -11.45 -4.26 -13.07
N ASN A 76 -12.40 -5.17 -13.29
CA ASN A 76 -13.33 -5.10 -14.43
C ASN A 76 -12.61 -4.88 -15.78
N GLN A 77 -11.55 -5.66 -16.06
CA GLN A 77 -10.73 -5.59 -17.27
C GLN A 77 -9.97 -4.27 -17.48
N HIS A 78 -10.05 -3.31 -16.54
CA HIS A 78 -9.27 -2.08 -16.57
C HIS A 78 -8.08 -2.16 -15.62
N VAL A 79 -6.93 -1.63 -16.06
CA VAL A 79 -5.73 -1.51 -15.24
C VAL A 79 -5.74 -0.17 -14.52
N TYR A 80 -5.66 -0.21 -13.20
CA TYR A 80 -5.49 0.94 -12.32
C TYR A 80 -4.09 0.89 -11.73
N TRP A 81 -3.28 1.91 -11.99
CA TRP A 81 -1.98 2.06 -11.36
C TRP A 81 -2.18 2.58 -9.94
N ALA A 82 -1.76 1.79 -8.96
CA ALA A 82 -1.89 2.11 -7.55
C ALA A 82 -0.50 2.27 -6.92
N LEU A 83 -0.26 3.40 -6.27
CA LEU A 83 0.94 3.58 -5.44
C LEU A 83 0.84 2.65 -4.23
N PHE A 84 1.84 1.77 -4.03
CA PHE A 84 1.88 0.89 -2.87
C PHE A 84 2.47 1.62 -1.67
N ASP A 85 1.66 1.83 -0.63
CA ASP A 85 2.02 2.62 0.54
C ASP A 85 1.63 1.90 1.83
N THR A 86 2.62 1.38 2.54
CA THR A 86 2.41 0.70 3.84
C THR A 86 1.88 1.64 4.92
N GLY A 87 2.07 2.96 4.78
CA GLY A 87 1.48 4.00 5.63
C GLY A 87 -0.02 4.18 5.43
N ALA A 88 -0.57 3.73 4.30
CA ALA A 88 -2.00 3.74 3.98
C ALA A 88 -2.67 2.37 4.25
N SER A 89 -2.14 1.62 5.21
CA SER A 89 -2.44 0.21 5.50
C SER A 89 -3.93 -0.19 5.57
N LEU A 90 -4.81 0.73 6.00
CA LEU A 90 -6.26 0.48 6.13
C LEU A 90 -6.99 0.35 4.78
N PHE A 91 -6.40 0.84 3.70
CA PHE A 91 -7.09 0.97 2.42
C PHE A 91 -6.64 -0.12 1.44
N PRO A 92 -7.56 -1.01 1.00
CA PRO A 92 -7.30 -1.88 -0.13
C PRO A 92 -7.03 -1.04 -1.38
N ILE A 93 -7.91 -0.09 -1.66
CA ILE A 93 -7.74 0.90 -2.72
C ILE A 93 -8.42 2.22 -2.33
N SER A 94 -7.72 3.34 -2.48
CA SER A 94 -8.22 4.70 -2.25
C SER A 94 -7.98 5.56 -3.49
N THR A 95 -9.03 6.19 -4.00
CA THR A 95 -9.03 6.83 -5.33
C THR A 95 -9.69 8.22 -5.29
N ASP A 96 -9.82 8.87 -6.45
CA ASP A 96 -10.76 9.98 -6.63
C ASP A 96 -12.22 9.49 -6.70
N TYR A 97 -13.18 10.40 -6.52
CA TYR A 97 -14.60 10.06 -6.51
C TYR A 97 -15.11 9.42 -7.82
N SER A 98 -14.64 9.91 -8.98
CA SER A 98 -15.10 9.39 -10.27
C SER A 98 -14.65 7.95 -10.49
N THR A 99 -13.43 7.62 -10.09
CA THR A 99 -12.85 6.28 -10.15
C THR A 99 -13.58 5.37 -9.18
N TRP A 100 -13.78 5.82 -7.94
CA TRP A 100 -14.56 5.11 -6.93
C TRP A 100 -15.96 4.73 -7.41
N GLN A 101 -16.69 5.64 -8.06
CA GLN A 101 -18.04 5.36 -8.59
C GLN A 101 -18.07 4.19 -9.58
N ARG A 102 -16.99 3.96 -10.34
CA ARG A 102 -16.88 2.84 -11.29
C ARG A 102 -16.54 1.51 -10.60
N LEU A 103 -15.98 1.57 -9.39
CA LEU A 103 -15.49 0.40 -8.66
C LEU A 103 -16.53 -0.20 -7.69
N VAL A 104 -17.49 0.59 -7.22
CA VAL A 104 -18.40 0.21 -6.13
C VAL A 104 -19.78 -0.25 -6.61
N VAL A 105 -20.48 -0.97 -5.73
CA VAL A 105 -21.89 -1.32 -5.94
C VAL A 105 -22.76 -0.06 -5.84
N ALA A 106 -23.52 0.24 -6.89
CA ALA A 106 -24.42 1.40 -6.89
C ALA A 106 -25.48 1.28 -5.79
N GLY A 107 -25.72 2.36 -5.06
CA GLY A 107 -26.70 2.40 -3.96
C GLY A 107 -26.25 1.67 -2.67
N ALA A 108 -25.04 1.12 -2.61
CA ALA A 108 -24.52 0.54 -1.39
C ALA A 108 -24.36 1.60 -0.29
N LYS A 109 -24.53 1.17 0.97
CA LYS A 109 -24.28 2.03 2.12
C LYS A 109 -22.82 2.50 2.12
N VAL A 110 -22.64 3.81 2.18
CA VAL A 110 -21.33 4.44 2.24
C VAL A 110 -20.88 4.51 3.70
N ASP A 111 -19.71 3.94 3.97
CA ASP A 111 -19.00 4.08 5.24
C ASP A 111 -18.13 5.33 5.24
N THR A 112 -17.81 5.85 6.42
CA THR A 112 -16.98 7.06 6.59
C THR A 112 -15.91 6.83 7.65
N LEU A 113 -14.67 7.12 7.30
CA LEU A 113 -13.52 7.09 8.20
C LEU A 113 -12.86 8.47 8.23
N GLN A 114 -12.58 8.98 9.43
CA GLN A 114 -11.71 10.14 9.60
C GLN A 114 -10.35 9.68 10.12
N GLY A 115 -9.28 10.09 9.45
CA GLY A 115 -7.90 9.78 9.82
C GLY A 115 -7.02 11.02 9.79
N LYS A 116 -5.83 10.92 10.37
CA LYS A 116 -4.77 11.92 10.16
C LYS A 116 -3.91 11.48 8.99
N SER A 117 -3.70 12.38 8.03
CA SER A 117 -2.76 12.18 6.92
C SER A 117 -1.97 13.47 6.71
N TRP A 118 -0.64 13.37 6.71
CA TRP A 118 0.29 14.50 6.54
C TRP A 118 -0.02 15.73 7.42
N GLY A 119 -0.42 15.48 8.67
CA GLY A 119 -0.75 16.52 9.65
C GLY A 119 -2.19 17.04 9.58
N GLU A 120 -2.96 16.67 8.55
CA GLU A 120 -4.35 17.10 8.35
C GLU A 120 -5.34 16.01 8.77
N LYS A 121 -6.53 16.42 9.22
CA LYS A 121 -7.67 15.51 9.35
C LYS A 121 -8.30 15.32 7.98
N VAL A 122 -8.39 14.07 7.54
CA VAL A 122 -8.92 13.71 6.22
C VAL A 122 -10.08 12.74 6.38
N SER A 123 -11.19 13.02 5.69
CA SER A 123 -12.31 12.11 5.56
C SER A 123 -12.12 11.20 4.34
N PHE A 124 -12.38 9.92 4.55
CA PHE A 124 -12.44 8.88 3.54
C PHE A 124 -13.83 8.26 3.55
N PHE A 125 -14.31 7.91 2.38
CA PHE A 125 -15.64 7.33 2.19
C PHE A 125 -15.51 6.02 1.43
N GLY A 126 -16.10 4.96 1.97
CA GLY A 126 -15.91 3.59 1.50
C GLY A 126 -17.21 2.93 1.10
N ALA A 127 -17.17 2.06 0.09
CA ALA A 127 -18.28 1.14 -0.21
C ALA A 127 -17.74 -0.18 -0.77
N PRO A 128 -18.49 -1.29 -0.65
CA PRO A 128 -18.09 -2.58 -1.19
C PRO A 128 -17.79 -2.49 -2.70
N MET A 129 -16.69 -3.11 -3.11
CA MET A 129 -16.34 -3.23 -4.53
C MET A 129 -17.34 -4.13 -5.25
N ARG A 130 -17.71 -3.73 -6.46
CA ARG A 130 -18.58 -4.49 -7.36
C ARG A 130 -17.85 -5.63 -8.05
N TYR A 131 -16.56 -5.46 -8.32
CA TYR A 131 -15.75 -6.38 -9.10
C TYR A 131 -14.56 -6.89 -8.29
N ASP A 132 -14.11 -8.10 -8.60
CA ASP A 132 -12.87 -8.63 -8.05
C ASP A 132 -11.67 -7.82 -8.56
N ALA A 133 -10.67 -7.67 -7.70
CA ALA A 133 -9.38 -7.09 -8.04
C ALA A 133 -8.32 -8.17 -8.24
N TYR A 134 -7.40 -7.92 -9.16
CA TYR A 134 -6.31 -8.83 -9.48
C TYR A 134 -4.97 -8.09 -9.51
N LEU A 135 -3.93 -8.75 -9.02
CA LEU A 135 -2.54 -8.39 -9.26
C LEU A 135 -1.93 -9.44 -10.18
N GLY A 136 -1.82 -9.13 -11.47
CA GLY A 136 -1.51 -10.13 -12.49
C GLY A 136 -2.57 -11.24 -12.49
N SER A 137 -2.15 -12.50 -12.30
CA SER A 137 -3.07 -13.63 -12.17
C SER A 137 -3.57 -13.88 -10.74
N VAL A 138 -3.08 -13.13 -9.76
CA VAL A 138 -3.44 -13.32 -8.34
C VAL A 138 -4.74 -12.58 -8.06
N ARG A 139 -5.80 -13.33 -7.74
CA ARG A 139 -7.07 -12.76 -7.26
C ARG A 139 -6.87 -12.22 -5.84
N LEU A 140 -7.17 -10.94 -5.64
CA LEU A 140 -7.11 -10.30 -4.34
C LEU A 140 -8.40 -10.54 -3.54
N PRO A 141 -8.37 -10.46 -2.20
CA PRO A 141 -9.56 -10.61 -1.37
C PRO A 141 -10.66 -9.60 -1.73
N LYS A 142 -11.92 -9.98 -1.49
CA LYS A 142 -13.04 -9.04 -1.57
C LYS A 142 -12.79 -7.86 -0.61
N ALA A 143 -13.08 -6.66 -1.09
CA ALA A 143 -12.69 -5.43 -0.42
C ALA A 143 -13.71 -4.31 -0.65
N SER A 144 -13.54 -3.23 0.10
CA SER A 144 -14.18 -1.94 -0.18
C SER A 144 -13.21 -1.02 -0.91
N ALA A 145 -13.73 -0.25 -1.86
CA ALA A 145 -13.00 0.86 -2.46
C ALA A 145 -13.32 2.14 -1.69
N TRP A 146 -12.32 3.00 -1.56
CA TRP A 146 -12.41 4.24 -0.83
C TRP A 146 -12.13 5.45 -1.74
N PHE A 147 -12.64 6.60 -1.36
CA PHE A 147 -12.24 7.87 -1.93
C PHE A 147 -12.04 8.93 -0.87
N THR A 148 -11.26 9.95 -1.21
CA THR A 148 -11.16 11.19 -0.46
C THR A 148 -11.46 12.39 -1.35
N ARG A 149 -11.89 13.48 -0.74
CA ARG A 149 -12.02 14.80 -1.39
C ARG A 149 -10.86 15.73 -1.05
N ASN A 150 -9.87 15.27 -0.27
CA ASN A 150 -8.71 16.10 0.08
C ASN A 150 -7.84 16.36 -1.16
N GLN A 151 -7.75 17.63 -1.55
CA GLN A 151 -7.09 18.01 -2.79
C GLN A 151 -5.57 17.76 -2.78
N ARG A 152 -4.93 17.84 -1.61
CA ARG A 152 -3.49 17.60 -1.46
C ARG A 152 -3.13 16.14 -1.80
N LEU A 153 -3.91 15.19 -1.29
CA LEU A 153 -3.74 13.77 -1.61
C LEU A 153 -4.06 13.47 -3.08
N LEU A 154 -5.13 14.06 -3.62
CA LEU A 154 -5.50 13.87 -5.03
C LEU A 154 -4.46 14.46 -5.99
N ASN A 155 -3.90 15.63 -5.67
CA ASN A 155 -2.83 16.25 -6.46
C ASN A 155 -1.54 15.42 -6.40
N PHE A 156 -1.23 14.84 -5.24
CA PHE A 156 -0.09 13.94 -5.10
C PHE A 156 -0.24 12.72 -6.02
N ASN A 157 -1.39 12.04 -6.00
CA ASN A 157 -1.64 10.90 -6.90
C ASN A 157 -1.50 11.29 -8.38
N LYS A 158 -1.99 12.46 -8.77
CA LYS A 158 -1.79 13.00 -10.13
C LYS A 158 -0.31 13.24 -10.44
N SER A 159 0.45 13.82 -9.51
CA SER A 159 1.89 14.05 -9.69
C SER A 159 2.68 12.74 -9.79
N GLU A 160 2.25 11.69 -9.09
CA GLU A 160 2.82 10.34 -9.17
C GLU A 160 2.29 9.55 -10.39
N GLN A 161 1.37 10.13 -11.17
CA GLN A 161 0.73 9.51 -12.34
C GLN A 161 0.04 8.17 -12.01
N VAL A 162 -0.59 8.11 -10.83
CA VAL A 162 -1.34 6.95 -10.36
C VAL A 162 -2.84 7.26 -10.28
N ASN A 163 -3.65 6.21 -10.42
CA ASN A 163 -5.11 6.29 -10.27
C ASN A 163 -5.53 6.14 -8.81
N ALA A 164 -4.69 5.50 -7.99
CA ALA A 164 -5.05 5.09 -6.65
C ALA A 164 -3.84 5.02 -5.71
N LEU A 165 -4.14 4.94 -4.42
CA LEU A 165 -3.26 4.50 -3.36
C LEU A 165 -3.73 3.13 -2.89
N THR A 166 -2.83 2.19 -2.67
CA THR A 166 -3.12 0.86 -2.12
C THR A 166 -2.20 0.60 -0.94
N GLY A 167 -2.78 0.16 0.17
CA GLY A 167 -2.03 -0.24 1.35
C GLY A 167 -1.93 -1.76 1.47
N ASN A 168 -1.79 -2.19 2.71
CA ASN A 168 -1.55 -3.59 3.06
C ASN A 168 -2.80 -4.47 2.96
N ALA A 169 -3.99 -3.87 2.97
CA ALA A 169 -5.24 -4.58 3.22
C ALA A 169 -5.53 -5.75 2.26
N PHE A 170 -5.13 -5.64 0.98
CA PHE A 170 -5.26 -6.73 0.02
C PHE A 170 -4.33 -7.92 0.29
N PHE A 171 -3.25 -7.71 1.04
CA PHE A 171 -2.13 -8.64 1.17
C PHE A 171 -1.93 -9.16 2.60
N LEU A 172 -2.84 -8.86 3.53
CA LEU A 172 -2.68 -9.22 4.96
C LEU A 172 -2.54 -10.73 5.20
N GLN A 173 -2.96 -11.56 4.25
CA GLN A 173 -2.84 -13.02 4.30
C GLN A 173 -1.69 -13.55 3.45
N ASN A 174 -0.80 -12.68 2.96
CA ASN A 174 0.25 -13.02 2.01
C ASN A 174 1.63 -12.63 2.52
N VAL A 175 2.65 -13.28 1.95
CA VAL A 175 4.01 -12.73 1.91
C VAL A 175 4.15 -11.99 0.58
N VAL A 176 4.58 -10.73 0.63
CA VAL A 176 4.80 -9.89 -0.55
C VAL A 176 6.26 -9.46 -0.64
N LEU A 177 6.74 -9.39 -1.88
CA LEU A 177 8.07 -8.91 -2.23
C LEU A 177 7.94 -7.63 -3.05
N LEU A 178 8.54 -6.54 -2.60
CA LEU A 178 8.68 -5.31 -3.37
C LEU A 178 10.13 -5.26 -3.88
N ASP A 179 10.32 -5.55 -5.15
CA ASP A 179 11.63 -5.56 -5.79
C ASP A 179 11.82 -4.23 -6.54
N PHE A 180 12.50 -3.30 -5.88
CA PHE A 180 12.72 -1.95 -6.39
C PHE A 180 13.75 -1.91 -7.51
N ALA A 181 14.71 -2.86 -7.53
CA ALA A 181 15.72 -2.97 -8.58
C ALA A 181 15.09 -3.25 -9.96
N TYR A 182 14.02 -4.05 -9.99
CA TYR A 182 13.31 -4.42 -11.22
C TYR A 182 11.91 -3.80 -11.33
N ALA A 183 11.57 -2.87 -10.45
CA ALA A 183 10.26 -2.22 -10.38
C ALA A 183 9.10 -3.23 -10.47
N ARG A 184 9.06 -4.23 -9.58
CA ARG A 184 8.03 -5.28 -9.60
C ARG A 184 7.57 -5.66 -8.20
N ILE A 185 6.33 -6.12 -8.11
CA ILE A 185 5.77 -6.70 -6.89
C ILE A 185 5.58 -8.19 -7.08
N GLY A 186 5.78 -8.97 -6.02
CA GLY A 186 5.57 -10.40 -6.01
C GLY A 186 4.67 -10.83 -4.86
N VAL A 187 3.76 -11.76 -5.12
CA VAL A 187 2.99 -12.46 -4.08
C VAL A 187 3.47 -13.90 -4.01
N VAL A 188 3.85 -14.35 -2.81
CA VAL A 188 4.27 -15.74 -2.58
C VAL A 188 3.05 -16.66 -2.63
N LYS A 189 3.19 -17.78 -3.36
CA LYS A 189 2.17 -18.82 -3.54
C LYS A 189 1.92 -19.62 -2.28
#